data_AF-A0A176YWZ4-F1
#
_entry.id   AF-A0A176YWZ4-F1
#
_cell.length_a   1.000
_cell.length_b   1.000
_cell.length_c   1.000
_cell.angle_alpha   90.00
_cell.angle_beta   90.00
_cell.angle_gamma   90.00
#
_symmetry.space_group_name_H-M   'P 1'
#
loop_
_entity.id
_entity.type
_entity.pdbx_description
1 polymer ?
#
loop_
_entity_poly.entity_id
_entity_poly.type
_entity_poly.pdbx_seq_one_letter_code
_entity_poly.pdbx_strand_id
1 'polypeptide(L)'
;MRNALVTVALVVLLGLIVDGRGPVAQFAPFSSPTPQTLAPATAPPADQAEKARTAKHRGGKAHKKQDHKKQEHRKQEEKHQAVRPPPNQRKIAEKNGYKRVSDLVNFPKFFPGLGIIFVKPDTLPLGPFLCFDRRDRLVATVYMVPIQDIDDHKSLEAAGSSGPVDHVSFYFNPGHPGVDVPHYHVVLWHVTKKQEERVAK
;
A
#
# COMPACT_ATOMS: atom_id res chain seq x y z
N MET A 1 19.94 -48.20 17.04
CA MET A 1 19.36 -48.79 15.81
C MET A 1 18.04 -49.45 16.15
N ARG A 2 16.91 -48.84 15.76
CA ARG A 2 15.55 -49.39 15.87
C ARG A 2 14.61 -48.52 15.00
N ASN A 3 14.27 -49.05 13.83
CA ASN A 3 13.07 -48.91 12.97
C ASN A 3 12.46 -47.49 12.82
N ALA A 4 12.54 -46.79 11.70
CA ALA A 4 11.99 -47.04 10.34
C ALA A 4 10.45 -47.17 10.28
N LEU A 5 9.86 -46.29 9.45
CA LEU A 5 8.49 -46.30 8.88
C LEU A 5 7.32 -45.85 9.77
N VAL A 6 6.91 -44.57 9.63
CA VAL A 6 5.51 -44.24 9.30
C VAL A 6 5.50 -43.09 8.28
N THR A 7 5.15 -43.48 7.06
CA THR A 7 4.96 -42.64 5.88
C THR A 7 3.53 -42.11 5.89
N VAL A 8 3.37 -40.81 5.63
CA VAL A 8 2.24 -40.14 4.94
C VAL A 8 0.81 -40.60 5.28
N ALA A 9 0.06 -39.77 6.02
CA ALA A 9 -1.40 -39.70 5.91
C ALA A 9 -1.98 -38.41 6.52
N LEU A 10 -2.20 -37.37 5.69
CA LEU A 10 -3.45 -36.58 5.74
C LEU A 10 -3.66 -35.79 4.44
N VAL A 11 -3.72 -36.51 3.32
CA VAL A 11 -4.34 -36.02 2.07
C VAL A 11 -5.55 -36.91 1.84
N VAL A 12 -6.63 -36.71 2.60
CA VAL A 12 -8.00 -37.11 2.23
C VAL A 12 -8.99 -36.28 3.06
N LEU A 13 -9.32 -35.08 2.58
CA LEU A 13 -10.66 -34.52 2.77
C LEU A 13 -10.95 -33.50 1.66
N LEU A 14 -10.99 -33.96 0.41
CA LEU A 14 -11.54 -33.21 -0.72
C LEU A 14 -11.93 -34.21 -1.81
N GLY A 15 -13.17 -34.66 -1.74
CA GLY A 15 -13.77 -35.55 -2.71
C GLY A 15 -15.11 -36.02 -2.21
N LEU A 16 -16.16 -35.25 -2.52
CA LEU A 16 -17.52 -35.68 -2.88
C LEU A 16 -18.49 -34.49 -2.78
N ILE A 17 -18.49 -33.61 -3.80
CA ILE A 17 -19.74 -33.04 -4.33
C ILE A 17 -19.58 -33.00 -5.86
N VAL A 18 -20.41 -33.81 -6.52
CA VAL A 18 -20.62 -33.86 -7.97
C VAL A 18 -21.62 -32.78 -8.37
N ASP A 19 -21.33 -32.16 -9.51
CA ASP A 19 -22.18 -31.39 -10.42
C ASP A 19 -23.04 -30.23 -9.88
N GLY A 20 -22.54 -29.03 -10.13
CA GLY A 20 -23.36 -27.85 -10.38
C GLY A 20 -22.55 -26.87 -11.22
N ARG A 21 -23.00 -26.61 -12.45
CA ARG A 21 -22.52 -25.50 -13.30
C ARG A 21 -22.51 -24.21 -12.47
N GLY A 22 -21.35 -23.83 -11.93
CA GLY A 22 -21.12 -22.51 -11.34
C GLY A 22 -20.99 -21.50 -12.47
N PRO A 23 -21.54 -20.28 -12.33
CA PRO A 23 -21.44 -19.28 -13.37
C PRO A 23 -19.96 -18.91 -13.55
N VAL A 24 -19.53 -18.79 -14.80
CA VAL A 24 -18.27 -18.14 -15.14
C VAL A 24 -18.34 -16.73 -14.56
N ALA A 25 -17.63 -16.49 -13.46
CA ALA A 25 -17.52 -15.17 -12.86
C ALA A 25 -16.79 -14.27 -13.86
N GLN A 26 -17.58 -13.52 -14.63
CA GLN A 26 -17.09 -12.43 -15.44
C GLN A 26 -16.49 -11.39 -14.49
N PHE A 27 -15.19 -11.15 -14.62
CA PHE A 27 -14.54 -10.00 -14.01
C PHE A 27 -15.20 -8.74 -14.55
N ALA A 28 -16.05 -8.11 -13.73
CA ALA A 28 -16.53 -6.78 -14.02
C ALA A 28 -15.36 -5.79 -13.83
N PRO A 29 -15.09 -4.89 -14.79
CA PRO A 29 -14.13 -3.81 -14.57
C PRO A 29 -14.64 -2.90 -13.45
N PHE A 30 -13.73 -2.50 -12.56
CA PHE A 30 -13.98 -1.53 -11.50
C PHE A 30 -14.54 -0.23 -12.08
N SER A 31 -15.83 0.03 -11.85
CA SER A 31 -16.46 1.32 -12.08
C SER A 31 -16.44 2.10 -10.76
N SER A 32 -15.58 3.10 -10.64
CA SER A 32 -15.63 4.04 -9.52
C SER A 32 -16.99 4.76 -9.52
N PRO A 33 -17.69 4.89 -8.37
CA PRO A 33 -18.88 5.72 -8.32
C PRO A 33 -18.49 7.20 -8.56
N THR A 34 -19.31 7.87 -9.36
CA THR A 34 -19.22 9.31 -9.66
C THR A 34 -19.17 10.11 -8.36
N PRO A 35 -18.27 11.11 -8.20
CA PRO A 35 -18.30 11.98 -7.04
C PRO A 35 -19.63 12.74 -6.98
N GLN A 36 -20.38 12.59 -5.90
CA GLN A 36 -21.52 13.46 -5.63
C GLN A 36 -20.97 14.85 -5.28
N THR A 37 -21.30 15.84 -6.09
CA THR A 37 -21.02 17.26 -5.81
C THR A 37 -21.89 17.71 -4.64
N LEU A 38 -21.28 17.87 -3.46
CA LEU A 38 -21.91 18.60 -2.35
C LEU A 38 -21.96 20.10 -2.69
N ALA A 39 -23.12 20.72 -2.46
CA ALA A 39 -23.33 22.14 -2.65
C ALA A 39 -22.44 22.99 -1.72
N PRO A 40 -21.97 24.17 -2.15
CA PRO A 40 -21.10 25.02 -1.34
C PRO A 40 -21.87 25.65 -0.17
N ALA A 41 -21.31 25.53 1.03
CA ALA A 41 -21.74 26.28 2.21
C ALA A 41 -21.28 27.74 2.10
N THR A 42 -22.20 28.66 2.30
CA THR A 42 -21.98 30.11 2.30
C THR A 42 -21.10 30.52 3.48
N ALA A 43 -19.95 31.14 3.20
CA ALA A 43 -19.13 31.84 4.20
C ALA A 43 -19.38 33.36 4.11
N PRO A 44 -19.38 34.11 5.25
CA PRO A 44 -19.58 35.56 5.25
C PRO A 44 -18.31 36.32 4.80
N PRO A 45 -18.46 37.56 4.29
CA PRO A 45 -17.37 38.30 3.66
C PRO A 45 -16.38 38.88 4.67
N ALA A 46 -15.08 38.68 4.39
CA ALA A 46 -14.00 39.38 5.04
C ALA A 46 -13.72 40.68 4.29
N ASP A 47 -14.23 41.78 4.83
CA ASP A 47 -13.79 43.12 4.47
C ASP A 47 -13.07 43.73 5.68
N GLN A 48 -12.08 44.58 5.42
CA GLN A 48 -11.16 45.25 6.36
C GLN A 48 -9.86 44.52 6.72
N ALA A 49 -8.79 44.84 5.97
CA ALA A 49 -7.51 45.28 6.54
C ALA A 49 -6.54 45.78 5.44
N GLU A 50 -6.83 46.93 4.85
CA GLU A 50 -5.81 47.73 4.15
C GLU A 50 -5.59 49.04 4.93
N LYS A 51 -4.44 49.15 5.59
CA LYS A 51 -3.55 50.33 5.66
C LYS A 51 -2.67 50.26 6.90
N ALA A 52 -1.36 50.13 6.68
CA ALA A 52 -0.36 50.97 7.36
C ALA A 52 1.07 50.72 6.85
N ARG A 53 1.64 51.81 6.32
CA ARG A 53 3.03 52.29 6.54
C ARG A 53 4.14 51.78 5.61
N THR A 54 4.31 52.61 4.59
CA THR A 54 5.59 53.08 4.04
C THR A 54 6.71 53.25 5.07
N ALA A 55 7.89 52.70 4.78
CA ALA A 55 9.18 53.27 5.17
C ALA A 55 10.30 52.79 4.23
N LYS A 56 11.00 53.75 3.64
CA LYS A 56 12.10 53.62 2.68
C LYS A 56 13.41 53.56 3.47
N HIS A 57 14.23 52.51 3.28
CA HIS A 57 15.60 52.48 3.83
C HIS A 57 16.65 52.24 2.74
N ARG A 58 17.56 53.21 2.63
CA ARG A 58 18.84 53.16 1.91
C ARG A 58 19.89 52.46 2.79
N GLY A 59 20.77 51.67 2.17
CA GLY A 59 21.96 51.03 2.77
C GLY A 59 22.02 49.55 2.35
N GLY A 60 23.12 48.93 1.90
CA GLY A 60 24.50 49.31 1.67
C GLY A 60 25.15 48.11 0.96
N LYS A 61 26.02 48.36 -0.02
CA LYS A 61 26.58 47.39 -0.97
C LYS A 61 27.55 46.33 -0.38
N ALA A 62 27.51 46.06 0.92
CA ALA A 62 28.46 45.17 1.60
C ALA A 62 27.97 43.72 1.83
N HIS A 63 26.67 43.43 1.76
CA HIS A 63 26.16 42.06 1.99
C HIS A 63 26.30 41.11 0.78
N LYS A 64 26.43 41.65 -0.44
CA LYS A 64 26.33 40.83 -1.67
C LYS A 64 27.51 39.85 -1.89
N LYS A 65 28.69 40.12 -1.32
CA LYS A 65 29.87 39.24 -1.50
C LYS A 65 29.88 38.03 -0.55
N GLN A 66 29.30 38.15 0.64
CA GLN A 66 29.19 37.02 1.58
C GLN A 66 28.10 36.03 1.15
N ASP A 67 27.00 36.53 0.58
CA ASP A 67 25.91 35.69 0.08
C ASP A 67 26.33 34.86 -1.14
N HIS A 68 27.17 35.40 -2.04
CA HIS A 68 27.67 34.63 -3.18
C HIS A 68 28.61 33.49 -2.78
N LYS A 69 29.50 33.71 -1.80
CA LYS A 69 30.43 32.64 -1.37
C LYS A 69 29.69 31.52 -0.63
N LYS A 70 28.64 31.84 0.13
CA LYS A 70 27.77 30.85 0.79
C LYS A 70 26.88 30.11 -0.23
N GLN A 71 26.40 30.78 -1.27
CA GLN A 71 25.67 30.15 -2.37
C GLN A 71 26.56 29.22 -3.22
N GLU A 72 27.82 29.58 -3.46
CA GLU A 72 28.76 28.74 -4.21
C GLU A 72 29.13 27.47 -3.45
N HIS A 73 29.36 27.55 -2.13
CA HIS A 73 29.56 26.37 -1.30
C HIS A 73 28.32 25.47 -1.26
N ARG A 74 27.11 26.05 -1.16
CA ARG A 74 25.86 25.28 -1.18
C ARG A 74 25.59 24.61 -2.54
N LYS A 75 25.95 25.27 -3.65
CA LYS A 75 25.89 24.68 -5.00
C LYS A 75 26.91 23.57 -5.22
N GLN A 76 28.06 23.62 -4.54
CA GLN A 76 29.08 22.57 -4.61
C GLN A 76 28.73 21.36 -3.73
N GLU A 77 28.04 21.56 -2.60
CA GLU A 77 27.48 20.47 -1.79
C GLU A 77 26.32 19.77 -2.51
N GLU A 78 25.44 20.51 -3.18
CA GLU A 78 24.35 19.95 -4.02
C GLU A 78 24.87 19.17 -5.24
N LYS A 79 26.05 19.50 -5.77
CA LYS A 79 26.63 18.79 -6.92
C LYS A 79 27.31 17.46 -6.55
N HIS A 80 27.68 17.23 -5.29
CA HIS A 80 28.37 16.02 -4.87
C HIS A 80 27.48 14.98 -4.16
N GLN A 81 26.24 15.33 -3.82
CA GLN A 81 25.21 14.31 -3.59
C GLN A 81 24.66 13.84 -4.92
N ALA A 82 25.42 12.98 -5.61
CA ALA A 82 24.83 12.00 -6.50
C ALA A 82 23.90 11.13 -5.62
N VAL A 83 22.63 11.54 -5.55
CA VAL A 83 21.58 10.95 -4.72
C VAL A 83 21.54 9.46 -5.05
N ARG A 84 22.08 8.62 -4.16
CA ARG A 84 21.89 7.18 -4.27
C ARG A 84 20.37 6.95 -4.33
N PRO A 85 19.86 6.22 -5.34
CA PRO A 85 18.44 5.94 -5.40
C PRO A 85 18.02 5.26 -4.10
N PRO A 86 16.83 5.57 -3.57
CA PRO A 86 16.36 4.96 -2.34
C PRO A 86 16.40 3.43 -2.47
N PRO A 87 16.72 2.71 -1.39
CA PRO A 87 16.86 1.26 -1.46
C PRO A 87 15.56 0.61 -1.93
N ASN A 88 15.69 -0.41 -2.78
CA ASN A 88 14.55 -1.13 -3.33
C ASN A 88 13.80 -1.85 -2.19
N GLN A 89 12.59 -1.38 -1.90
CA GLN A 89 11.79 -1.84 -0.76
C GLN A 89 11.38 -3.30 -0.89
N ARG A 90 11.14 -3.80 -2.11
CA ARG A 90 10.86 -5.23 -2.33
C ARG A 90 12.05 -6.10 -1.90
N LYS A 91 13.28 -5.72 -2.26
CA LYS A 91 14.48 -6.46 -1.84
C LYS A 91 14.67 -6.44 -0.32
N ILE A 92 14.28 -5.35 0.34
CA ILE A 92 14.30 -5.29 1.81
C ILE A 92 13.25 -6.25 2.39
N ALA A 93 12.03 -6.26 1.86
CA ALA A 93 10.99 -7.18 2.29
C ALA A 93 11.42 -8.65 2.14
N GLU A 94 11.98 -9.03 0.99
CA GLU A 94 12.50 -10.39 0.73
C GLU A 94 13.55 -10.81 1.76
N LYS A 95 14.52 -9.93 2.07
CA LYS A 95 15.51 -10.16 3.12
C LYS A 95 14.90 -10.33 4.51
N ASN A 96 13.76 -9.68 4.75
CA ASN A 96 13.02 -9.74 6.01
C ASN A 96 12.02 -10.92 6.05
N GLY A 97 12.13 -11.88 5.13
CA GLY A 97 11.34 -13.11 5.15
C GLY A 97 10.01 -13.04 4.40
N TYR A 98 9.71 -11.93 3.73
CA TYR A 98 8.54 -11.87 2.85
C TYR A 98 8.75 -12.72 1.61
N LYS A 99 7.71 -13.45 1.22
CA LYS A 99 7.67 -14.28 0.00
C LYS A 99 6.56 -13.78 -0.91
N ARG A 100 6.76 -13.88 -2.23
CA ARG A 100 5.74 -13.50 -3.19
C ARG A 100 4.59 -14.50 -3.13
N VAL A 101 3.35 -14.01 -3.05
CA VAL A 101 2.16 -14.86 -2.88
C VAL A 101 2.00 -15.85 -4.05
N SER A 102 2.31 -15.43 -5.28
CA SER A 102 2.30 -16.28 -6.48
C SER A 102 3.27 -17.47 -6.43
N ASP A 103 4.24 -17.45 -5.51
CA ASP A 103 5.21 -18.51 -5.34
C ASP A 103 4.79 -19.47 -4.21
N LEU A 104 3.74 -19.13 -3.45
CA LEU A 104 3.20 -19.93 -2.34
C LEU A 104 1.94 -20.69 -2.71
N VAL A 105 1.10 -20.10 -3.56
CA VAL A 105 -0.21 -20.62 -3.96
C VAL A 105 -0.45 -20.34 -5.43
N ASN A 106 -1.46 -20.99 -6.03
CA ASN A 106 -1.87 -20.72 -7.41
C ASN A 106 -2.54 -19.33 -7.53
N PHE A 107 -1.70 -18.29 -7.59
CA PHE A 107 -2.10 -16.89 -7.60
C PHE A 107 -1.34 -16.12 -8.67
N PRO A 108 -1.96 -15.14 -9.37
CA PRO A 108 -1.30 -14.41 -10.44
C PRO A 108 -0.08 -13.63 -9.92
N LYS A 109 0.96 -13.51 -10.76
CA LYS A 109 2.17 -12.74 -10.44
C LYS A 109 1.89 -11.25 -10.20
N PHE A 110 0.81 -10.74 -10.79
CA PHE A 110 0.34 -9.37 -10.62
C PHE A 110 -1.19 -9.39 -10.53
N PHE A 111 -1.73 -8.86 -9.44
CA PHE A 111 -3.16 -8.80 -9.18
C PHE A 111 -3.68 -7.38 -9.45
N PRO A 112 -4.61 -7.19 -10.42
CA PRO A 112 -5.22 -5.88 -10.65
C PRO A 112 -5.82 -5.29 -9.37
N GLY A 113 -5.42 -4.07 -9.03
CA GLY A 113 -5.79 -3.36 -7.80
C GLY A 113 -4.80 -3.49 -6.65
N LEU A 114 -3.93 -4.52 -6.61
CA LEU A 114 -2.97 -4.76 -5.52
C LEU A 114 -1.52 -4.98 -5.99
N GLY A 115 -1.31 -5.23 -7.28
CA GLY A 115 0.01 -5.41 -7.86
C GLY A 115 0.67 -6.74 -7.52
N ILE A 116 1.98 -6.71 -7.31
CA ILE A 116 2.79 -7.87 -6.92
C ILE A 116 2.73 -7.97 -5.40
N ILE A 117 2.15 -9.05 -4.88
CA ILE A 117 1.86 -9.20 -3.46
C ILE A 117 2.91 -10.07 -2.78
N PHE A 118 3.37 -9.62 -1.63
CA PHE A 118 4.31 -10.33 -0.76
C PHE A 118 3.73 -10.48 0.64
N VAL A 119 4.00 -11.60 1.31
CA VAL A 119 3.57 -11.85 2.68
C VAL A 119 4.60 -12.69 3.42
N LYS A 120 4.64 -12.58 4.74
CA LYS A 120 5.34 -13.57 5.56
C LYS A 120 4.40 -14.77 5.79
N PRO A 121 4.80 -16.01 5.48
CA PRO A 121 3.88 -17.15 5.59
C PRO A 121 3.31 -17.38 6.99
N ASP A 122 4.07 -17.04 8.03
CA ASP A 122 3.70 -17.16 9.45
C ASP A 122 2.72 -16.08 9.93
N THR A 123 2.40 -15.09 9.09
CA THR A 123 1.41 -14.05 9.40
C THR A 123 0.08 -14.25 8.67
N LEU A 124 -0.08 -15.35 7.91
CA LEU A 124 -1.33 -15.69 7.25
C LEU A 124 -2.39 -16.16 8.27
N PRO A 125 -3.69 -15.91 8.02
CA PRO A 125 -4.25 -15.23 6.85
C PRO A 125 -4.25 -13.69 6.94
N LEU A 126 -3.99 -13.12 8.12
CA LEU A 126 -4.21 -11.68 8.39
C LEU A 126 -3.25 -10.75 7.64
N GLY A 127 -1.97 -11.12 7.51
CA GLY A 127 -0.91 -10.27 6.94
C GLY A 127 -0.05 -9.58 8.01
N PRO A 128 0.64 -8.47 7.66
CA PRO A 128 0.42 -7.63 6.50
C PRO A 128 0.93 -8.22 5.17
N PHE A 129 0.19 -7.93 4.11
CA PHE A 129 0.60 -8.14 2.73
C PHE A 129 1.18 -6.85 2.16
N LEU A 130 2.35 -6.94 1.53
CA LEU A 130 3.01 -5.81 0.88
C LEU A 130 2.74 -5.84 -0.61
N CYS A 131 2.17 -4.75 -1.10
CA CYS A 131 1.73 -4.58 -2.48
C CYS A 131 2.72 -3.69 -3.23
N PHE A 132 3.36 -4.24 -4.26
CA PHE A 132 4.31 -3.52 -5.10
C PHE A 132 3.76 -3.32 -6.51
N ASP A 133 4.09 -2.20 -7.14
CA ASP A 133 3.85 -2.05 -8.57
C ASP A 133 4.88 -2.82 -9.41
N ARG A 134 4.72 -2.77 -10.74
CA ARG A 134 5.63 -3.43 -11.70
C ARG A 134 7.06 -2.88 -11.68
N ARG A 135 7.32 -1.79 -10.95
CA ARG A 135 8.62 -1.13 -10.80
C ARG A 135 9.18 -1.30 -9.37
N ASP A 136 8.63 -2.24 -8.60
CA ASP A 136 9.07 -2.59 -7.24
C ASP A 136 8.91 -1.47 -6.21
N ARG A 137 8.00 -0.53 -6.47
CA ARG A 137 7.65 0.51 -5.51
C ARG A 137 6.54 -0.02 -4.62
N LEU A 138 6.70 0.12 -3.31
CA LEU A 138 5.63 -0.19 -2.37
C LEU A 138 4.47 0.78 -2.61
N VAL A 139 3.29 0.23 -2.81
CA VAL A 139 2.06 0.98 -3.11
C VAL A 139 1.10 0.90 -1.93
N ALA A 140 0.99 -0.26 -1.29
CA ALA A 140 0.10 -0.45 -0.15
C ALA A 140 0.60 -1.52 0.82
N THR A 141 0.10 -1.44 2.05
CA THR A 141 0.08 -2.52 3.04
C THR A 141 -1.37 -2.97 3.20
N VAL A 142 -1.66 -4.26 3.07
CA VAL A 142 -3.03 -4.81 3.16
C VAL A 142 -3.12 -5.79 4.31
N TYR A 143 -4.20 -5.71 5.08
CA TYR A 143 -4.62 -6.77 6.00
C TYR A 143 -5.88 -7.44 5.46
N MET A 144 -5.91 -8.76 5.49
CA MET A 144 -7.07 -9.56 5.12
C MET A 144 -7.77 -9.98 6.40
N VAL A 145 -8.80 -9.23 6.79
CA VAL A 145 -9.53 -9.46 8.04
C VAL A 145 -10.72 -10.38 7.78
N PRO A 146 -10.72 -11.64 8.28
CA PRO A 146 -11.84 -12.55 8.08
C PRO A 146 -13.10 -12.01 8.74
N ILE A 147 -14.25 -12.12 8.06
CA ILE A 147 -15.54 -11.73 8.64
C ILE A 147 -15.84 -12.55 9.90
N GLN A 148 -15.51 -13.84 9.88
CA GLN A 148 -15.70 -14.71 11.04
C GLN A 148 -14.97 -14.21 12.29
N ASP A 149 -13.77 -13.65 12.15
CA ASP A 149 -13.02 -13.15 13.31
C ASP A 149 -13.66 -11.87 13.90
N ILE A 150 -14.30 -11.06 13.05
CA ILE A 150 -15.10 -9.91 13.49
C ILE A 150 -16.36 -10.40 14.21
N ASP A 151 -17.08 -11.37 13.64
CA ASP A 151 -18.31 -11.92 14.22
C ASP A 151 -18.04 -12.65 15.55
N ASP A 152 -16.88 -13.29 15.68
CA ASP A 152 -16.40 -13.92 16.90
C ASP A 152 -15.87 -12.90 17.93
N HIS A 153 -15.87 -11.60 17.60
CA HIS A 153 -15.36 -10.51 18.44
C HIS A 153 -13.90 -10.71 18.88
N LYS A 154 -13.07 -11.29 18.01
CA LYS A 154 -11.66 -11.53 18.31
C LYS A 154 -10.86 -10.22 18.29
N SER A 155 -9.85 -10.14 19.16
CA SER A 155 -8.79 -9.14 19.03
C SER A 155 -7.85 -9.55 17.90
N LEU A 156 -7.55 -8.60 17.01
CA LEU A 156 -6.70 -8.82 15.84
C LEU A 156 -5.43 -7.97 15.98
N GLU A 157 -4.28 -8.64 16.05
CA GLU A 157 -2.97 -8.00 16.16
C GLU A 157 -2.13 -8.33 14.93
N ALA A 158 -1.50 -7.32 14.34
CA ALA A 158 -0.62 -7.49 13.19
C ALA A 158 0.54 -6.50 13.26
N ALA A 159 1.64 -6.83 12.57
CA ALA A 159 2.74 -5.89 12.41
C ALA A 159 2.25 -4.62 11.72
N GLY A 160 2.79 -3.46 12.13
CA GLY A 160 2.35 -2.16 11.62
C GLY A 160 2.65 -1.90 10.14
N SER A 161 2.17 -0.76 9.66
CA SER A 161 2.36 -0.26 8.30
C SER A 161 3.83 -0.24 7.86
N SER A 162 4.10 -0.61 6.60
CA SER A 162 5.45 -0.59 6.02
C SER A 162 5.90 0.79 5.50
N GLY A 163 5.15 1.84 5.78
CA GLY A 163 5.50 3.22 5.43
C GLY A 163 4.44 4.26 5.84
N PRO A 164 4.66 5.55 5.50
CA PRO A 164 3.66 6.59 5.66
C PRO A 164 2.37 6.24 4.91
N VAL A 165 1.22 6.53 5.53
CA VAL A 165 -0.09 6.24 4.95
C VAL A 165 -0.67 7.54 4.42
N ASP A 166 -1.05 7.55 3.14
CA ASP A 166 -1.75 8.66 2.48
C ASP A 166 -3.24 8.60 2.79
N HIS A 167 -3.86 7.43 2.59
CA HIS A 167 -5.26 7.18 2.88
C HIS A 167 -5.53 5.68 3.05
N VAL A 168 -6.75 5.34 3.46
CA VAL A 168 -7.17 3.96 3.73
C VAL A 168 -8.40 3.60 2.91
N SER A 169 -8.50 2.35 2.47
CA SER A 169 -9.70 1.80 1.83
C SER A 169 -10.09 0.47 2.48
N PHE A 170 -11.39 0.24 2.64
CA PHE A 170 -11.96 -1.00 3.17
C PHE A 170 -12.95 -1.53 2.14
N TYR A 171 -12.76 -2.76 1.69
CA TYR A 171 -13.73 -3.39 0.80
C TYR A 171 -13.82 -4.89 1.04
N PHE A 172 -15.03 -5.40 0.85
CA PHE A 172 -15.36 -6.80 1.01
C PHE A 172 -14.79 -7.61 -0.16
N ASN A 173 -14.27 -8.79 0.17
CA ASN A 173 -13.87 -9.82 -0.77
C ASN A 173 -14.58 -11.12 -0.37
N PRO A 174 -15.32 -11.78 -1.28
CA PRO A 174 -16.01 -13.03 -0.97
C PRO A 174 -15.08 -14.22 -0.73
N GLY A 175 -13.78 -14.08 -1.01
CA GLY A 175 -12.78 -15.14 -0.96
C GLY A 175 -12.14 -15.38 -2.32
N HIS A 176 -10.93 -15.93 -2.33
CA HIS A 176 -10.20 -16.29 -3.56
C HIS A 176 -9.17 -17.38 -3.26
N PRO A 177 -8.64 -18.09 -4.27
CA PRO A 177 -7.58 -19.09 -4.05
C PRO A 177 -6.47 -18.54 -3.16
N GLY A 178 -6.25 -19.21 -2.03
CA GLY A 178 -5.27 -18.84 -1.00
C GLY A 178 -5.88 -18.23 0.26
N VAL A 179 -7.07 -17.61 0.18
CA VAL A 179 -7.89 -17.15 1.31
C VAL A 179 -9.37 -17.31 0.92
N ASP A 180 -9.90 -18.50 1.15
CA ASP A 180 -11.17 -18.94 0.57
C ASP A 180 -12.41 -18.45 1.35
N VAL A 181 -12.20 -17.77 2.48
CA VAL A 181 -13.28 -17.24 3.33
C VAL A 181 -13.58 -15.77 3.02
N PRO A 182 -14.82 -15.29 3.22
CA PRO A 182 -15.13 -13.88 3.13
C PRO A 182 -14.28 -13.04 4.09
N HIS A 183 -13.73 -11.94 3.59
CA HIS A 183 -12.84 -11.07 4.35
C HIS A 183 -12.90 -9.63 3.85
N TYR A 184 -12.54 -8.67 4.70
CA TYR A 184 -12.27 -7.30 4.26
C TYR A 184 -10.79 -7.15 3.91
N HIS A 185 -10.51 -6.52 2.78
CA HIS A 185 -9.21 -5.90 2.55
C HIS A 185 -9.19 -4.56 3.27
N VAL A 186 -8.36 -4.47 4.31
CA VAL A 186 -8.01 -3.19 4.95
C VAL A 186 -6.73 -2.70 4.30
N VAL A 187 -6.85 -1.74 3.37
CA VAL A 187 -5.76 -1.29 2.51
C VAL A 187 -5.23 0.06 2.97
N LEU A 188 -4.00 0.07 3.48
CA LEU A 188 -3.25 1.27 3.82
C LEU A 188 -2.40 1.68 2.62
N TRP A 189 -2.78 2.74 1.93
CA TRP A 189 -2.09 3.21 0.74
C TRP A 189 -0.89 4.09 1.10
N HIS A 190 0.26 3.83 0.47
CA HIS A 190 1.50 4.60 0.62
C HIS A 190 1.72 5.59 -0.53
N VAL A 191 0.70 5.76 -1.37
CA VAL A 191 0.70 6.62 -2.55
C VAL A 191 -0.59 7.42 -2.56
N THR A 192 -0.59 8.54 -3.27
CA THR A 192 -1.81 9.36 -3.41
C THR A 192 -2.92 8.58 -4.09
N LYS A 193 -4.19 8.96 -3.88
CA LYS A 193 -5.34 8.31 -4.54
C LYS A 193 -5.19 8.17 -6.06
N LYS A 194 -4.65 9.19 -6.72
CA LYS A 194 -4.37 9.14 -8.17
C LYS A 194 -3.37 8.04 -8.54
N GLN A 195 -2.40 7.79 -7.66
CA GLN A 195 -1.32 6.83 -7.90
C GLN A 195 -1.72 5.37 -7.63
N GLU A 196 -2.94 5.08 -7.17
CA GLU A 196 -3.49 3.71 -7.16
C GLU A 196 -3.46 3.08 -8.57
N GLU A 197 -3.55 3.90 -9.63
CA GLU A 197 -3.47 3.46 -11.02
C GLU A 197 -2.21 2.62 -11.33
N ARG A 198 -1.15 2.76 -10.51
CA ARG A 198 0.09 1.96 -10.60
C ARG A 198 -0.14 0.46 -10.46
N VAL A 199 -1.20 0.06 -9.76
CA VAL A 199 -1.55 -1.34 -9.54
C VAL A 199 -2.83 -1.77 -10.25
N ALA A 200 -3.48 -0.88 -11.00
CA ALA A 200 -4.77 -1.18 -11.63
C ALA A 200 -4.71 -2.21 -12.78
N LYS A 201 -3.56 -2.38 -13.45
CA LYS A 201 -3.39 -3.23 -14.64
C LYS A 201 -2.06 -3.97 -14.70
#